data_AF-A0A1G3BX27-F1
#
_entry.id   AF-A0A1G3BX27-F1
#
_cell.length_a   1.000
_cell.length_b   1.000
_cell.length_c   1.000
_cell.angle_alpha   90.00
_cell.angle_beta   90.00
_cell.angle_gamma   90.00
#
_symmetry.space_group_name_H-M   'P 1'
#
loop_
_entity.id
_entity.type
_entity.pdbx_description
1 polymer ?
#
loop_
_entity_poly.entity_id
_entity_poly.type
_entity_poly.pdbx_seq_one_letter_code
_entity_poly.pdbx_strand_id
1 'polypeptide(L)'
;MSVQNMMNRNTGRKLKVNDAKRLSEEKKSDQLADEHHKTAVQSDKAVVDFFNERIDRIENAVSKEVKLRYPYEELLTAPGIGKILGVTIMLETGDVNRFSTVSGYSSYCKGIIEWDSAPVVGLVINP
;
A
#
# COMPACT_ATOMS: atom_id res chain seq x y z
N MET A 1 0.09 -2.54 -16.46
CA MET A 1 1.39 -3.24 -16.59
C MET A 1 2.41 -2.55 -15.70
N SER A 2 3.40 -3.26 -15.15
CA SER A 2 4.45 -2.64 -14.30
C SER A 2 5.65 -2.21 -15.15
N VAL A 3 6.25 -1.06 -14.83
CA VAL A 3 7.52 -0.57 -15.42
C VAL A 3 8.60 -1.66 -15.40
N GLN A 4 8.64 -2.45 -14.33
CA GLN A 4 9.55 -3.60 -14.20
C GLN A 4 9.30 -4.68 -15.27
N ASN A 5 8.03 -4.99 -15.57
CA ASN A 5 7.69 -5.97 -16.60
C ASN A 5 8.11 -5.49 -17.99
N MET A 6 7.97 -4.19 -18.26
CA MET A 6 8.37 -3.61 -19.53
C MET A 6 9.89 -3.63 -19.70
N MET A 7 10.64 -3.28 -18.66
CA MET A 7 12.11 -3.38 -18.68
C MET A 7 12.58 -4.83 -18.83
N ASN A 8 11.99 -5.77 -18.09
CA ASN A 8 12.36 -7.19 -18.17
C ASN A 8 12.15 -7.77 -19.57
N ARG A 9 11.06 -7.38 -20.25
CA ARG A 9 10.75 -7.84 -21.61
C ARG A 9 11.69 -7.24 -22.66
N ASN A 10 12.09 -5.98 -22.50
CA ASN A 10 12.87 -5.27 -23.52
C ASN A 10 14.39 -5.35 -23.33
N THR A 11 14.88 -5.65 -22.13
CA THR A 11 16.33 -5.81 -21.87
C THR A 11 16.77 -7.27 -21.66
N GLY A 12 15.83 -8.22 -21.60
CA GLY A 12 16.11 -9.63 -21.30
C GLY A 12 16.67 -9.88 -19.89
N ARG A 13 16.70 -8.86 -19.02
CA ARG A 13 17.24 -8.92 -17.67
C ARG A 13 16.12 -8.86 -16.65
N LYS A 14 16.15 -9.74 -15.64
CA LYS A 14 15.21 -9.69 -14.52
C LYS A 14 15.65 -8.64 -13.50
N LEU A 15 15.09 -7.44 -13.60
CA LEU A 15 15.32 -6.38 -12.61
C LEU A 15 14.55 -6.69 -11.32
N LYS A 16 15.18 -6.49 -10.17
CA LYS A 16 14.46 -6.49 -8.88
C LYS A 16 13.68 -5.18 -8.77
N VAL A 17 12.49 -5.23 -8.14
CA VAL A 17 11.62 -4.05 -7.93
C VAL A 17 12.38 -2.91 -7.26
N ASN A 18 13.20 -3.21 -6.25
CA ASN A 18 13.97 -2.20 -5.53
C ASN A 18 15.07 -1.58 -6.40
N ASP A 19 15.66 -2.34 -7.32
CA ASP A 19 16.65 -1.80 -8.26
C ASP A 19 15.96 -0.94 -9.32
N ALA A 20 14.78 -1.35 -9.80
CA ALA A 20 13.93 -0.55 -10.68
C ALA A 20 13.47 0.77 -10.01
N LYS A 21 13.25 0.78 -8.69
CA LYS A 21 12.96 2.02 -7.93
C LYS A 21 14.21 2.89 -7.74
N ARG A 22 15.40 2.30 -7.51
CA ARG A 22 16.66 3.00 -7.19
C ARG A 22 17.44 3.52 -8.40
N LEU A 23 17.24 2.96 -9.59
CA LEU A 23 17.90 3.43 -10.81
C LEU A 23 17.41 4.85 -11.18
N SER A 24 18.33 5.82 -11.26
CA SER A 24 18.03 7.17 -11.74
C SER A 24 17.57 7.14 -13.21
N GLU A 25 16.77 8.13 -13.62
CA GLU A 25 16.16 8.17 -14.96
C GLU A 25 17.19 8.08 -16.09
N GLU A 26 18.33 8.75 -15.94
CA GLU A 26 19.47 8.69 -16.87
C GLU A 26 19.97 7.26 -17.07
N LYS A 27 20.18 6.52 -15.98
CA LYS A 27 20.69 5.13 -16.04
C LYS A 27 19.67 4.11 -16.56
N LYS A 28 18.37 4.42 -16.48
CA LYS A 28 17.30 3.57 -17.04
C LYS A 28 17.20 3.73 -18.56
N SER A 29 17.33 4.98 -19.02
CA SER A 29 17.30 5.33 -20.43
C SER A 29 18.50 4.72 -21.16
N ASP A 30 19.71 4.83 -20.59
CA ASP A 30 20.94 4.31 -21.21
C ASP A 30 20.99 2.78 -21.38
N GLN A 31 20.18 2.03 -20.63
CA GLN A 31 20.11 0.57 -20.74
C GLN A 31 19.15 0.08 -21.82
N LEU A 32 18.34 0.97 -22.39
CA LEU A 32 17.41 0.66 -23.47
C LEU A 32 18.04 1.16 -24.77
N ALA A 33 18.37 0.24 -25.68
CA ALA A 33 19.02 0.59 -26.94
C ALA A 33 18.09 1.31 -27.94
N ASP A 34 16.77 1.23 -27.73
CA ASP A 34 15.74 1.75 -28.63
C ASP A 34 14.98 2.94 -28.03
N GLU A 35 14.87 4.02 -28.79
CA GLU A 35 14.24 5.28 -28.37
C GLU A 35 12.72 5.15 -28.12
N HIS A 36 12.04 4.25 -28.83
CA HIS A 36 10.61 4.00 -28.58
C HIS A 36 10.40 3.31 -27.23
N HIS A 37 11.27 2.37 -26.86
CA HIS A 37 11.23 1.74 -25.54
C HIS A 37 11.54 2.71 -24.40
N LYS A 38 12.48 3.65 -24.59
CA LYS A 38 12.76 4.70 -23.60
C LYS A 38 11.53 5.56 -23.34
N THR A 39 10.88 6.01 -24.42
CA THR A 39 9.67 6.84 -24.37
C THR A 39 8.52 6.13 -23.64
N ALA A 40 8.30 4.84 -23.91
CA ALA A 40 7.26 4.06 -23.25
C ALA A 40 7.51 3.89 -21.74
N VAL A 41 8.74 3.60 -21.34
CA VAL A 41 9.13 3.47 -19.93
C VAL A 41 9.00 4.81 -19.19
N GLN A 42 9.41 5.91 -19.82
CA GLN A 42 9.25 7.26 -19.26
C GLN A 42 7.78 7.63 -19.09
N SER A 43 6.93 7.35 -20.08
CA SER A 43 5.50 7.62 -20.01
C SER A 43 4.83 6.85 -18.88
N ASP A 44 5.07 5.54 -18.77
CA ASP A 44 4.53 4.72 -17.69
C ASP A 44 5.03 5.18 -16.31
N LYS A 45 6.30 5.60 -16.21
CA LYS A 45 6.85 6.15 -14.98
C LYS A 45 6.15 7.46 -14.60
N ALA A 46 5.95 8.38 -15.54
CA ALA A 46 5.27 9.64 -15.28
C ALA A 46 3.85 9.40 -14.71
N VAL A 47 3.15 8.38 -15.24
CA VAL A 47 1.84 7.96 -14.72
C VAL A 47 1.95 7.41 -13.28
N VAL A 48 2.94 6.56 -13.01
CA VAL A 48 3.20 6.02 -11.66
C VAL A 48 3.51 7.14 -10.67
N ASP A 49 4.37 8.09 -11.04
CA ASP A 49 4.75 9.21 -10.18
C ASP A 49 3.55 10.13 -9.90
N PHE A 50 2.74 10.40 -10.93
CA PHE A 50 1.48 11.15 -10.77
C PHE A 50 0.54 10.48 -9.77
N PHE A 51 0.36 9.16 -9.86
CA PHE A 51 -0.49 8.44 -8.91
C PHE A 51 0.08 8.43 -7.50
N ASN A 52 1.40 8.26 -7.34
CA ASN A 52 2.04 8.33 -6.02
C ASN A 52 1.81 9.70 -5.37
N GLU A 53 2.04 10.79 -6.12
CA GLU A 53 1.78 12.14 -5.63
C GLU A 53 0.31 12.32 -5.24
N ARG A 54 -0.62 11.75 -6.02
CA ARG A 54 -2.05 11.87 -5.73
C ARG A 54 -2.44 11.09 -4.48
N ILE A 55 -1.89 9.89 -4.29
CA ILE A 55 -2.04 9.08 -3.07
C ILE A 55 -1.54 9.90 -1.87
N ASP A 56 -0.32 10.42 -1.92
CA ASP A 56 0.28 11.19 -0.82
C ASP A 56 -0.58 12.41 -0.45
N ARG A 57 -1.12 13.13 -1.44
CA ARG A 57 -2.02 14.27 -1.21
C ARG A 57 -3.30 13.85 -0.49
N ILE A 58 -3.90 12.72 -0.89
CA ILE A 58 -5.12 12.20 -0.27
C ILE A 58 -4.82 11.71 1.16
N GLU A 59 -3.76 10.94 1.35
CA GLU A 59 -3.35 10.43 2.66
C GLU A 59 -3.08 11.56 3.66
N ASN A 60 -2.43 12.64 3.19
CA ASN A 60 -2.21 13.84 3.99
C ASN A 60 -3.50 14.58 4.34
N ALA A 61 -4.46 14.66 3.42
CA ALA A 61 -5.77 15.26 3.69
C ALA A 61 -6.54 14.44 4.74
N VAL A 62 -6.64 13.12 4.55
CA VAL A 62 -7.32 12.21 5.49
C VAL A 62 -6.66 12.25 6.86
N SER A 63 -5.33 12.28 6.93
CA SER A 63 -4.59 12.31 8.19
C SER A 63 -4.81 13.58 9.03
N LYS A 64 -5.29 14.67 8.42
CA LYS A 64 -5.64 15.92 9.11
C LYS A 64 -7.05 15.88 9.69
N GLU A 65 -7.98 15.28 8.96
CA GLU A 65 -9.40 15.22 9.33
C GLU A 65 -9.71 14.07 10.29
N VAL A 66 -9.00 12.95 10.16
CA VAL A 66 -9.30 11.72 10.92
C VAL A 66 -8.10 11.29 11.74
N LYS A 67 -8.34 11.10 13.04
CA LYS A 67 -7.38 10.50 13.97
C LYS A 67 -7.88 9.12 14.36
N LEU A 68 -6.94 8.19 14.51
CA LEU A 68 -7.21 6.92 15.17
C LEU A 68 -7.74 7.20 16.58
N ARG A 69 -8.72 6.40 16.99
CA ARG A 69 -9.33 6.46 18.32
C ARG A 69 -9.03 5.15 19.01
N TYR A 70 -8.82 5.19 20.31
CA TYR A 70 -8.84 3.98 21.13
C TYR A 70 -10.13 3.17 20.86
N PRO A 71 -10.07 1.83 20.71
CA PRO A 71 -8.91 0.94 20.87
C PRO A 71 -8.07 0.73 19.60
N TYR A 72 -8.40 1.37 18.48
CA TYR A 72 -7.74 1.13 17.20
C TYR A 72 -6.29 1.62 17.13
N GLU A 73 -5.83 2.43 18.07
CA GLU A 73 -4.42 2.86 18.16
C GLU A 73 -3.46 1.67 18.31
N GLU A 74 -3.89 0.61 18.99
CA GLU A 74 -3.12 -0.62 19.17
C GLU A 74 -2.81 -1.32 17.85
N LEU A 75 -3.61 -1.09 16.80
CA LEU A 75 -3.34 -1.64 15.47
C LEU A 75 -1.98 -1.18 14.92
N LEU A 76 -1.46 -0.02 15.34
CA LEU A 76 -0.16 0.48 14.90
C LEU A 76 1.03 -0.32 15.46
N THR A 77 0.80 -1.16 16.47
CA THR A 77 1.81 -2.08 17.01
C THR A 77 1.98 -3.32 16.12
N ALA A 78 0.97 -3.63 15.30
CA ALA A 78 1.02 -4.77 14.39
C ALA A 78 1.96 -4.47 13.22
N PRO A 79 2.92 -5.37 12.90
CA PRO A 79 3.80 -5.18 11.76
C PRO A 79 2.96 -5.06 10.49
N GLY A 80 3.27 -4.12 9.60
CA GLY A 80 2.53 -3.95 8.35
C GLY A 80 1.25 -3.12 8.44
N ILE A 81 0.83 -2.68 9.63
CA ILE A 81 -0.28 -1.75 9.79
C ILE A 81 0.23 -0.33 10.07
N GLY A 82 0.18 0.50 9.02
CA GLY A 82 0.45 1.93 9.13
C GLY A 82 -0.80 2.74 9.48
N LYS A 83 -0.60 4.03 9.76
CA LYS A 83 -1.66 4.98 10.16
C LYS A 83 -2.87 4.99 9.21
N ILE A 84 -2.63 5.05 7.90
CA ILE A 84 -3.72 5.09 6.90
C ILE A 84 -4.54 3.80 6.93
N LEU A 85 -3.87 2.65 6.96
CA LEU A 85 -4.56 1.35 7.05
C LEU A 85 -5.34 1.22 8.36
N GLY A 86 -4.76 1.64 9.50
CA GLY A 86 -5.45 1.66 10.78
C GLY A 86 -6.71 2.55 10.77
N VAL A 87 -6.62 3.74 10.18
CA VAL A 87 -7.78 4.65 10.01
C VAL A 87 -8.86 4.00 9.14
N THR A 88 -8.49 3.37 8.02
CA THR A 88 -9.44 2.66 7.16
C THR A 88 -10.15 1.54 7.91
N ILE A 89 -9.40 0.70 8.63
CA ILE A 89 -9.97 -0.37 9.46
C ILE A 89 -10.96 0.20 10.47
N MET A 90 -10.60 1.27 11.18
CA MET A 90 -11.49 1.93 12.13
C MET A 90 -12.78 2.43 11.46
N LEU A 91 -12.68 3.07 10.29
CA LEU A 91 -13.84 3.64 9.60
C LEU A 91 -14.79 2.56 9.04
N GLU A 92 -14.26 1.48 8.46
CA GLU A 92 -15.06 0.34 7.99
C GLU A 92 -15.69 -0.44 9.15
N THR A 93 -14.94 -0.59 10.25
CA THR A 93 -15.41 -1.28 11.45
C THR A 93 -16.47 -0.47 12.19
N GLY A 94 -16.39 0.86 12.17
CA GLY A 94 -17.32 1.72 12.91
C GLY A 94 -17.23 1.47 14.41
N ASP A 95 -18.36 1.17 15.05
CA ASP A 95 -18.39 0.77 16.47
C ASP A 95 -17.97 -0.70 16.61
N VAL A 96 -16.81 -0.93 17.24
CA VAL A 96 -16.28 -2.29 17.49
C VAL A 96 -17.22 -3.11 18.37
N ASN A 97 -18.01 -2.48 19.25
CA ASN A 97 -18.90 -3.18 20.18
C ASN A 97 -20.07 -3.88 19.47
N ARG A 98 -20.27 -3.64 18.16
CA ARG A 98 -21.22 -4.42 17.35
C ARG A 98 -20.81 -5.90 17.23
N PHE A 99 -19.56 -6.23 17.54
CA PHE A 99 -19.05 -7.60 17.54
C PHE A 99 -18.93 -8.13 18.98
N SER A 100 -19.69 -9.17 19.30
CA SER A 100 -19.67 -9.80 20.63
C SER A 100 -18.45 -10.68 20.90
N THR A 101 -17.71 -11.07 19.84
CA THR A 101 -16.54 -11.94 19.96
C THR A 101 -15.44 -11.55 18.99
N VAL A 102 -14.19 -11.82 19.37
CA VAL A 102 -13.00 -11.69 18.50
C VAL A 102 -13.18 -12.51 17.21
N SER A 103 -13.82 -13.69 17.30
CA SER A 103 -14.11 -14.54 16.13
C SER A 103 -15.08 -13.88 15.15
N GLY A 104 -16.12 -13.20 15.66
CA GLY A 104 -17.08 -12.47 14.84
C GLY A 104 -16.43 -11.31 14.09
N TYR A 105 -15.59 -10.54 14.76
CA TYR A 105 -14.85 -9.44 14.12
C TYR A 105 -13.78 -9.93 13.15
N SER A 106 -13.02 -10.97 13.50
CA SER A 106 -12.05 -11.59 12.59
C SER A 106 -12.71 -12.09 11.31
N SER A 107 -13.90 -12.70 11.42
CA SER A 107 -14.67 -13.15 10.26
C SER A 107 -15.12 -11.99 9.36
N TYR A 108 -15.45 -10.84 9.93
CA TYR A 108 -15.75 -9.62 9.19
C TYR A 108 -14.50 -9.06 8.47
N CYS A 109 -13.36 -8.98 9.18
CA CYS A 109 -12.11 -8.48 8.63
C CYS A 109 -11.58 -9.30 7.45
N LYS A 110 -11.87 -10.61 7.37
CA LYS A 110 -11.45 -11.45 6.23
C LYS A 110 -11.93 -10.93 4.87
N GLY A 111 -13.04 -10.19 4.83
CA GLY A 111 -13.52 -9.54 3.60
C GLY A 111 -12.81 -8.21 3.26
N ILE A 112 -12.07 -7.66 4.21
CA ILE A 112 -11.44 -6.33 4.15
C ILE A 112 -9.91 -6.46 4.04
N ILE A 113 -9.33 -7.50 4.64
CA ILE A 113 -7.89 -7.70 4.77
C ILE A 113 -7.56 -9.20 4.75
N GLU A 114 -6.64 -9.61 3.88
CA GLU A 114 -6.12 -10.99 3.82
C GLU A 114 -5.03 -11.18 4.89
N TRP A 115 -5.44 -11.50 6.13
CA TRP A 115 -4.54 -11.67 7.30
C TRP A 115 -4.89 -12.91 8.13
N ASP A 116 -3.87 -13.56 8.70
CA ASP A 116 -4.06 -14.59 9.75
C ASP A 116 -4.34 -13.87 11.08
N SER A 117 -5.61 -13.47 11.26
CA SER A 117 -6.01 -12.25 11.96
C SER A 117 -6.23 -12.35 13.48
N ALA A 118 -6.03 -13.52 14.11
CA ALA A 118 -6.42 -13.69 15.52
C ALA A 118 -5.72 -12.73 16.51
N PRO A 119 -4.40 -12.44 16.41
CA PRO A 119 -3.72 -11.57 17.37
C PRO A 119 -4.08 -10.09 17.19
N VAL A 120 -4.17 -9.62 15.95
CA VAL A 120 -4.36 -8.21 15.60
C VAL A 120 -5.80 -7.74 15.87
N VAL A 121 -6.77 -8.60 15.60
CA VAL A 121 -8.19 -8.36 15.92
C VAL A 121 -8.40 -8.33 17.43
N GLY A 122 -7.61 -9.11 18.18
CA GLY A 122 -7.58 -9.10 19.65
C GLY A 122 -7.24 -7.73 20.21
N LEU A 123 -6.33 -6.99 19.58
CA LEU A 123 -5.91 -5.64 20.01
C LEU A 123 -7.05 -4.61 20.05
N VAL A 124 -8.12 -4.84 19.29
CA VAL A 124 -9.25 -3.90 19.19
C VAL A 124 -10.44 -4.33 20.06
N ILE A 125 -10.69 -5.64 20.19
CA ILE A 125 -11.84 -6.16 20.96
C ILE A 125 -11.50 -6.51 22.42
N ASN A 126 -10.25 -6.83 22.71
CA ASN A 126 -9.72 -6.98 24.06
C ASN A 126 -8.44 -6.14 24.19
N PRO A 127 -8.57 -4.80 24.16
CA PRO A 127 -7.44 -3.87 24.24
C PRO A 127 -6.73 -3.91 25.60
#